data_AF-A0A8H3BEA6-F1
#
_entry.id   AF-A0A8H3BEA6-F1
#
_cell.length_a   1.000
_cell.length_b   1.000
_cell.length_c   1.000
_cell.angle_alpha   90.00
_cell.angle_beta   90.00
_cell.angle_gamma   90.00
#
_symmetry.space_group_name_H-M   'P 1'
#
loop_
_entity.id
_entity.type
_entity.pdbx_description
1 polymer ?
#
loop_
_entity_poly.entity_id
_entity_poly.type
_entity_poly.pdbx_seq_one_letter_code
_entity_poly.pdbx_strand_id
1 'polypeptide(L)'
;MPLEIFEDYIRLRGLPWESGIVSQWFPSLGFCRNSLRQYKLRVNGVPPQSEISHLSAQSALEARGGSSCGLDVLRNGLSMFSALRKFSLDGDFLGNRPLTPEFCAAVPELSRFDLWQESCPSLEEVNIFGVTLRKA
;
A
#
# COMPACT_ATOMS: atom_id res chain seq x y z
N MET A 1 8.22 25.84 1.89
CA MET A 1 7.67 25.15 3.08
C MET A 1 7.84 23.65 2.85
N PRO A 2 8.16 22.86 3.88
CA PRO A 2 8.27 21.41 3.74
C PRO A 2 6.90 20.78 3.43
N LEU A 3 6.86 19.78 2.54
CA LEU A 3 5.62 19.10 2.18
C LEU A 3 5.26 18.09 3.28
N GLU A 4 4.13 18.30 3.95
CA GLU A 4 3.68 17.46 5.07
C GLU A 4 2.60 16.45 4.69
N ILE A 5 1.79 16.75 3.66
CA ILE A 5 0.70 15.90 3.19
C ILE A 5 0.85 15.74 1.68
N PHE A 6 0.82 14.50 1.20
CA PHE A 6 0.88 14.23 -0.23
C PHE A 6 -0.07 13.11 -0.60
N GLU A 7 -0.73 13.29 -1.75
CA GLU A 7 -1.56 12.28 -2.37
C GLU A 7 -1.02 12.01 -3.76
N ASP A 8 -0.72 10.75 -4.04
CA ASP A 8 -0.16 10.30 -5.31
C ASP A 8 -1.08 9.29 -5.97
N TYR A 9 -0.91 9.15 -7.28
CA TYR A 9 -1.70 8.25 -8.09
C TYR A 9 -0.80 7.52 -9.09
N ILE A 10 -0.75 6.19 -8.97
CA ILE A 10 0.04 5.33 -9.84
C ILE A 10 -0.91 4.48 -10.69
N ARG A 11 -0.76 4.56 -12.02
CA ARG A 11 -1.36 3.59 -12.93
C ARG A 11 -0.46 2.37 -13.04
N LEU A 12 -0.99 1.24 -12.63
CA LEU A 12 -0.36 -0.06 -12.79
C LEU A 12 -0.69 -0.58 -14.18
N ARG A 13 0.34 -0.94 -14.95
CA ARG A 13 0.19 -1.47 -16.31
C ARG A 13 0.04 -3.01 -16.35
N GLY A 14 0.01 -3.65 -15.19
CA GLY A 14 -0.07 -5.09 -15.06
C GLY A 14 0.23 -5.53 -13.63
N LEU A 15 0.06 -6.83 -13.39
CA LEU A 15 0.52 -7.48 -12.16
C LEU A 15 1.97 -7.97 -12.35
N PRO A 16 2.76 -8.02 -11.27
CA PRO A 16 2.35 -7.76 -9.89
C PRO A 16 2.51 -6.26 -9.54
N TRP A 17 1.51 -5.71 -8.83
CA TRP A 17 1.31 -4.27 -8.67
C TRP A 17 2.43 -3.56 -7.89
N GLU A 18 3.11 -4.28 -7.00
CA GLU A 18 4.22 -3.77 -6.22
C GLU A 18 5.40 -3.31 -7.10
N SER A 19 5.60 -3.94 -8.26
CA SER A 19 6.66 -3.55 -9.20
C SER A 19 6.45 -2.15 -9.79
N GLY A 20 5.18 -1.81 -10.08
CA GLY A 20 4.79 -0.48 -10.52
C GLY A 20 4.99 0.56 -9.44
N ILE A 21 4.76 0.18 -8.19
CA ILE A 21 5.02 1.05 -7.04
C ILE A 21 6.52 1.27 -6.85
N VAL A 22 7.34 0.23 -6.76
CA VAL A 22 8.81 0.38 -6.55
C VAL A 22 9.44 1.27 -7.61
N SER A 23 9.05 1.08 -8.88
CA SER A 23 9.63 1.81 -10.01
C SER A 23 9.22 3.27 -10.08
N GLN A 24 8.03 3.64 -9.60
CA GLN A 24 7.49 5.00 -9.73
C GLN A 24 7.54 5.80 -8.42
N TRP A 25 7.35 5.13 -7.27
CA TRP A 25 7.16 5.75 -5.96
C TRP A 25 8.46 6.22 -5.29
N PHE A 26 9.48 5.35 -5.23
CA PHE A 26 10.70 5.67 -4.46
C PHE A 26 11.56 6.78 -5.04
N PRO A 27 11.68 6.93 -6.37
CA PRO A 27 12.39 8.06 -6.95
C PRO A 27 11.63 9.39 -6.77
N SER A 28 10.30 9.38 -6.89
CA SER A 28 9.49 10.62 -6.94
C SER A 28 9.39 11.33 -5.59
N LEU A 29 9.44 10.59 -4.48
CA LEU A 29 9.27 11.16 -3.13
C LEU A 29 10.57 11.46 -2.39
N GLY A 30 11.71 11.42 -3.09
CA GLY A 30 13.02 11.73 -2.51
C GLY A 30 13.07 13.08 -1.79
N PHE A 31 12.38 14.09 -2.32
CA PHE A 31 12.42 15.46 -1.83
C PHE A 31 11.67 15.69 -0.49
N CYS A 32 10.73 14.82 -0.12
CA CYS A 32 9.88 15.00 1.06
C CYS A 32 10.08 13.93 2.14
N ARG A 33 11.11 13.07 2.02
CA ARG A 33 11.41 11.97 2.96
C ARG A 33 11.39 12.37 4.44
N ASN A 34 11.90 13.57 4.75
CA ASN A 34 12.06 14.02 6.13
C ASN A 34 10.90 14.88 6.64
N SER A 35 9.94 15.24 5.79
CA SER A 35 8.85 16.14 6.15
C SER A 35 7.46 15.55 5.97
N LEU A 36 7.32 14.53 5.12
CA LEU A 36 6.04 13.95 4.80
C LEU A 36 5.47 13.23 6.02
N ARG A 37 4.34 13.73 6.53
CA ARG A 37 3.63 13.20 7.71
C ARG A 37 2.45 12.33 7.32
N GLN A 38 1.77 12.66 6.24
CA GLN A 38 0.64 11.89 5.73
C GLN A 38 0.84 11.62 4.25
N TYR A 39 0.77 10.35 3.88
CA TYR A 39 0.90 9.93 2.52
C TYR A 39 -0.25 9.02 2.10
N LYS A 40 -0.93 9.40 1.03
CA LYS A 40 -1.99 8.62 0.41
C LYS A 40 -1.56 8.22 -0.98
N LEU A 41 -1.41 6.93 -1.21
CA LEU A 41 -1.13 6.35 -2.52
C LEU A 41 -2.42 5.71 -3.05
N ARG A 42 -2.88 6.19 -4.20
CA ARG A 42 -3.91 5.51 -4.98
C ARG A 42 -3.27 4.71 -6.09
N VAL A 43 -3.63 3.45 -6.20
CA VAL A 43 -3.26 2.62 -7.34
C VAL A 43 -4.47 2.30 -8.18
N ASN A 44 -4.31 2.40 -9.50
CA ASN A 44 -5.31 1.94 -10.44
C ASN A 44 -4.70 0.82 -11.28
N GLY A 45 -5.20 -0.39 -11.09
CA GLY A 45 -4.91 -1.51 -11.97
C GLY A 45 -5.88 -1.48 -13.15
N VAL A 46 -5.39 -1.10 -14.33
CA VAL A 46 -6.10 -1.40 -15.58
C VAL A 46 -5.65 -2.80 -16.00
N PRO A 47 -6.47 -3.84 -15.83
CA PRO A 47 -6.12 -5.17 -16.28
C PRO A 47 -6.12 -5.19 -17.82
N PRO A 48 -5.41 -6.14 -18.44
CA PRO A 48 -5.71 -6.52 -19.82
C PRO A 48 -7.20 -6.84 -19.95
N GLN A 49 -7.84 -6.43 -21.05
CA GLN A 49 -9.30 -6.50 -21.23
C GLN A 49 -9.93 -7.90 -21.04
N SER A 50 -9.12 -8.96 -21.02
CA SER A 50 -9.56 -10.35 -20.82
C SER A 50 -9.87 -10.75 -19.37
N GLU A 51 -9.52 -9.93 -18.35
CA GLU A 51 -9.64 -10.32 -16.93
C GLU A 51 -10.58 -9.41 -16.11
N ILE A 52 -11.33 -8.52 -16.77
CA ILE A 52 -12.08 -7.41 -16.17
C ILE A 52 -13.11 -7.83 -15.09
N SER A 53 -13.64 -9.05 -15.12
CA SER A 53 -14.77 -9.47 -14.28
C SER A 53 -14.42 -9.93 -12.86
N HIS A 54 -13.14 -10.08 -12.51
CA HIS A 54 -12.73 -10.69 -11.22
C HIS A 54 -11.81 -9.84 -10.32
N LEU A 55 -11.45 -8.61 -10.69
CA LEU A 55 -10.47 -7.84 -9.90
C LEU A 55 -11.07 -7.19 -8.66
N SER A 56 -10.93 -7.87 -7.54
CA SER A 56 -10.99 -7.30 -6.19
C SER A 56 -9.59 -7.01 -5.65
N ALA A 57 -9.48 -6.17 -4.62
CA ALA A 57 -8.23 -5.98 -3.89
C ALA A 57 -7.65 -7.31 -3.38
N GLN A 58 -8.51 -8.24 -2.94
CA GLN A 58 -8.10 -9.57 -2.50
C GLN A 58 -7.46 -10.37 -3.65
N SER A 59 -8.08 -10.40 -4.84
CA SER A 59 -7.49 -11.10 -5.99
C SER A 59 -6.14 -10.52 -6.44
N ALA A 60 -5.95 -9.20 -6.32
CA ALA A 60 -4.68 -8.54 -6.63
C ALA A 60 -3.58 -8.90 -5.63
N LEU A 61 -3.94 -9.13 -4.36
CA LEU A 61 -3.03 -9.60 -3.32
C LEU A 61 -2.75 -11.12 -3.45
N GLU A 62 -3.75 -11.93 -3.78
CA GLU A 62 -3.67 -13.39 -3.90
C GLU A 62 -2.91 -13.88 -5.13
N ALA A 63 -2.84 -13.09 -6.21
CA ALA A 63 -2.20 -13.44 -7.48
C ALA A 63 -0.74 -13.92 -7.36
N ARG A 64 -0.10 -13.75 -6.20
CA ARG A 64 1.29 -14.11 -5.96
C ARG A 64 1.52 -15.46 -5.25
N GLY A 65 0.50 -16.15 -4.74
CA GLY A 65 0.66 -17.46 -4.09
C GLY A 65 1.65 -17.49 -2.91
N GLY A 66 2.04 -16.33 -2.36
CA GLY A 66 3.02 -16.17 -1.28
C GLY A 66 2.45 -15.35 -0.12
N SER A 67 3.07 -15.46 1.06
CA SER A 67 2.47 -15.00 2.32
C SER A 67 2.38 -13.49 2.52
N SER A 68 3.20 -12.68 1.83
CA SER A 68 3.28 -11.22 2.06
C SER A 68 2.49 -10.39 1.05
N CYS A 69 1.99 -10.98 -0.04
CA CYS A 69 1.16 -10.33 -1.06
C CYS A 69 1.73 -9.01 -1.64
N GLY A 70 3.06 -8.78 -1.55
CA GLY A 70 3.73 -7.53 -1.98
C GLY A 70 3.66 -6.38 -0.96
N LEU A 71 2.99 -6.57 0.18
CA LEU A 71 2.91 -5.56 1.25
C LEU A 71 4.26 -5.39 1.97
N ASP A 72 5.11 -6.41 1.99
CA ASP A 72 6.48 -6.33 2.50
C ASP A 72 7.32 -5.29 1.73
N VAL A 73 7.12 -5.22 0.42
CA VAL A 73 7.80 -4.25 -0.45
C VAL A 73 7.36 -2.82 -0.13
N LEU A 74 6.06 -2.62 0.08
CA LEU A 74 5.53 -1.33 0.51
C LEU A 74 6.10 -0.90 1.86
N ARG A 75 6.04 -1.80 2.82
CA ARG A 75 6.52 -1.61 4.19
C ARG A 75 8.00 -1.22 4.22
N ASN A 76 8.83 -1.96 3.49
CA ASN A 76 10.25 -1.64 3.31
C ASN A 76 10.44 -0.26 2.67
N GLY A 77 9.57 0.09 1.73
CA GLY A 77 9.52 1.41 1.11
C GLY A 77 9.29 2.55 2.10
N LEU A 78 8.36 2.36 3.04
CA LEU A 78 8.05 3.39 4.05
C LEU A 78 9.23 3.73 4.96
N SER A 79 10.22 2.82 5.10
CA SER A 79 11.41 3.06 5.93
C SER A 79 12.25 4.26 5.50
N MET A 80 12.09 4.74 4.26
CA MET A 80 12.77 5.93 3.78
C MET A 80 12.21 7.24 4.37
N PHE A 81 11.03 7.22 4.99
CA PHE A 81 10.39 8.40 5.55
C PHE A 81 10.58 8.46 7.06
N SER A 82 11.20 9.54 7.55
CA SER A 82 11.49 9.68 8.98
C SER A 82 10.39 10.38 9.78
N ALA A 83 9.46 11.05 9.09
CA ALA A 83 8.40 11.85 9.70
C ALA A 83 6.99 11.30 9.44
N LEU A 84 6.88 10.19 8.71
CA LEU A 84 5.60 9.66 8.26
C LEU A 84 4.83 9.07 9.43
N ARG A 85 3.62 9.59 9.66
CA ARG A 85 2.70 9.17 10.72
C ARG A 85 1.53 8.40 10.17
N LYS A 86 1.05 8.75 8.97
CA LYS A 86 -0.10 8.11 8.34
C LYS A 86 0.22 7.68 6.93
N PHE A 87 -0.05 6.41 6.64
CA PHE A 87 0.01 5.89 5.28
C PHE A 87 -1.35 5.32 4.88
N SER A 88 -1.78 5.58 3.66
CA SER A 88 -2.98 4.98 3.09
C SER A 88 -2.70 4.48 1.68
N LEU A 89 -3.01 3.21 1.42
CA LEU A 89 -3.00 2.61 0.09
C LEU A 89 -4.44 2.31 -0.30
N ASP A 90 -4.95 3.03 -1.28
CA ASP A 90 -6.26 2.77 -1.88
C ASP A 90 -6.08 2.18 -3.27
N GLY A 91 -7.00 1.30 -3.66
CA GLY A 91 -7.02 0.69 -4.97
C GLY A 91 -8.34 0.97 -5.67
N ASP A 92 -8.28 1.61 -6.85
CA ASP A 92 -9.43 1.72 -7.75
C ASP A 92 -9.57 0.42 -8.55
N PHE A 93 -9.84 -0.69 -7.86
CA PHE A 93 -10.15 -1.96 -8.52
C PHE A 93 -11.64 -2.00 -8.89
N LEU A 94 -11.94 -2.46 -10.10
CA LEU A 94 -13.31 -2.45 -10.67
C LEU A 94 -14.33 -3.23 -9.81
N GLY A 95 -13.87 -4.18 -8.99
CA GLY A 95 -14.66 -4.77 -7.93
C GLY A 95 -14.26 -4.22 -6.56
N ASN A 96 -15.00 -3.24 -6.05
CA ASN A 96 -14.93 -2.77 -4.65
C ASN A 96 -15.41 -3.84 -3.65
N ARG A 97 -14.91 -5.08 -3.75
CA ARG A 97 -15.16 -6.10 -2.75
C ARG A 97 -14.15 -5.89 -1.60
N PRO A 98 -14.63 -5.68 -0.37
CA PRO A 98 -13.74 -5.56 0.78
C PRO A 98 -12.94 -6.86 0.95
N LEU A 99 -11.74 -6.72 1.53
CA LEU A 99 -10.95 -7.87 1.95
C LEU A 99 -11.74 -8.67 2.99
N THR A 100 -11.74 -10.00 2.87
CA THR A 100 -12.40 -10.87 3.86
C THR A 100 -11.65 -10.84 5.19
N PRO A 101 -12.34 -10.92 6.34
CA PRO A 101 -11.69 -10.95 7.66
C PRO A 101 -10.66 -12.09 7.79
N GLU A 102 -10.98 -13.26 7.22
CA GLU A 102 -10.10 -14.43 7.23
C GLU A 102 -8.79 -14.15 6.50
N PHE A 103 -8.89 -13.49 5.33
CA PHE A 103 -7.71 -13.08 4.57
C PHE A 103 -6.88 -12.03 5.33
N CYS A 104 -7.53 -11.04 5.94
CA CYS A 104 -6.84 -10.02 6.73
C CYS A 104 -6.09 -10.62 7.93
N ALA A 105 -6.66 -11.64 8.58
CA ALA A 105 -6.01 -12.35 9.67
C ALA A 105 -4.83 -13.23 9.21
N ALA A 106 -4.89 -13.78 7.99
CA ALA A 106 -3.85 -14.62 7.43
C ALA A 106 -2.62 -13.82 6.93
N VAL A 107 -2.81 -12.57 6.52
CA VAL A 107 -1.73 -11.70 6.03
C VAL A 107 -1.13 -10.89 7.19
N PRO A 108 0.15 -11.07 7.53
CA PRO A 108 0.76 -10.36 8.67
C PRO A 108 0.65 -8.84 8.57
N GLU A 109 0.93 -8.27 7.39
CA GLU A 109 0.86 -6.82 7.17
C GLU A 109 -0.56 -6.25 7.25
N LEU A 110 -1.61 -7.08 7.18
CA LEU A 110 -3.00 -6.64 7.36
C LEU A 110 -3.53 -6.85 8.78
N SER A 111 -2.81 -7.57 9.63
CA SER A 111 -3.22 -7.91 10.99
C SER A 111 -2.31 -7.32 12.08
N ARG A 112 -1.06 -6.98 11.75
CA ARG A 112 -0.02 -6.60 12.72
C ARG A 112 0.56 -5.23 12.42
N PHE A 113 0.22 -4.25 13.25
CA PHE A 113 0.75 -2.89 13.12
C PHE A 113 2.25 -2.81 13.46
N ASP A 114 2.74 -3.65 14.37
CA ASP A 114 4.13 -3.69 14.82
C ASP A 114 5.11 -3.90 13.64
N LEU A 115 4.74 -4.71 12.64
CA LEU A 115 5.56 -4.91 11.45
C LEU A 115 5.79 -3.61 10.66
N TRP A 116 4.76 -2.78 10.54
CA TRP A 116 4.87 -1.47 9.88
C TRP A 116 5.70 -0.50 10.70
N GLN A 117 5.50 -0.52 12.01
CA GLN A 117 6.23 0.34 12.95
C GLN A 117 7.72 -0.01 13.01
N GLU A 118 8.09 -1.29 12.91
CA GLU A 118 9.49 -1.72 12.79
C GLU A 118 10.19 -1.07 11.58
N SER A 119 9.48 -0.93 10.47
CA SER A 119 10.04 -0.33 9.25
C SER A 119 9.98 1.19 9.26
N CYS A 120 8.93 1.78 9.84
CA CYS A 120 8.74 3.23 9.95
C CYS A 120 8.36 3.60 11.39
N PRO A 121 9.33 3.88 12.28
CA PRO A 121 9.06 4.06 13.72
C PRO A 121 8.15 5.24 14.07
N SER A 122 8.07 6.25 13.21
CA SER A 122 7.18 7.41 13.37
C SER A 122 5.72 7.13 13.02
N LEU A 123 5.43 5.95 12.45
CA LEU A 123 4.10 5.62 11.94
C LEU A 123 3.12 5.39 13.10
N GLU A 124 1.93 5.95 12.94
CA GLU A 124 0.82 5.92 13.91
C GLU A 124 -0.41 5.20 13.34
N GLU A 125 -0.58 5.23 12.01
CA GLU A 125 -1.73 4.65 11.31
C GLU A 125 -1.36 4.17 9.91
N VAL A 126 -1.87 2.99 9.54
CA VAL A 126 -1.77 2.41 8.20
C VAL A 126 -3.16 1.99 7.76
N ASN A 127 -3.57 2.42 6.57
CA ASN A 127 -4.78 1.94 5.90
C ASN A 127 -4.39 1.25 4.59
N ILE A 128 -4.73 -0.03 4.43
CA ILE A 128 -4.48 -0.79 3.19
C ILE A 128 -5.82 -1.31 2.69
N PHE A 129 -6.28 -0.82 1.54
CA PHE A 129 -7.52 -1.23 0.89
C PHE A 129 -8.73 -1.28 1.86
N GLY A 130 -8.83 -0.27 2.74
CA GLY A 130 -9.88 -0.15 3.74
C GLY A 130 -9.60 -0.83 5.09
N VAL A 131 -8.56 -1.65 5.20
CA VAL A 131 -8.12 -2.25 6.47
C VAL A 131 -7.25 -1.25 7.22
N THR A 132 -7.72 -0.77 8.38
CA THR A 132 -6.99 0.21 9.19
C THR A 132 -6.31 -0.46 10.39
N LEU A 133 -5.00 -0.28 10.49
CA LEU A 133 -4.18 -0.65 11.63
C LEU A 133 -3.65 0.63 12.30
N ARG A 134 -3.63 0.64 13.64
CA ARG A 134 -3.17 1.78 14.43
C ARG A 134 -2.18 1.33 15.48
N LYS A 135 -1.29 2.25 15.85
CA LYS A 135 -0.46 2.11 17.03
C LYS A 135 -1.37 1.98 18.26
N ALA A 136 -1.12 0.95 19.06
CA ALA A 136 -1.79 0.71 20.33
C ALA A 136 -1.44 1.79 21.37
#